data_AF-G5F3V7-F1
#
_entry.id   AF-G5F3V7-F1
#
_cell.length_a   1.000
_cell.length_b   1.000
_cell.length_c   1.000
_cell.angle_alpha   90.00
_cell.angle_beta   90.00
_cell.angle_gamma   90.00
#
_symmetry.space_group_name_H-M   'P 1'
#
loop_
_entity.id
_entity.type
_entity.pdbx_description
1 polymer ?
#
loop_
_entity_poly.entity_id
_entity_poly.type
_entity_poly.pdbx_seq_one_letter_code
_entity_poly.pdbx_strand_id
1 'polypeptide(L)' 'MFQHPNARLTPFGRRRLVGRVRSGERVSAVARDVGVSRQTAHKRLARARAGEPPSDRRSRPGRPARLTPPG' A
#
# COMPACT_ATOMS: atom_id res chain seq x y z
N MET A 1 -5.89 22.66 3.39
CA MET A 1 -6.18 21.34 3.99
C MET A 1 -6.11 20.26 2.91
N PHE A 2 -4.92 19.98 2.37
CA PHE A 2 -4.77 18.96 1.32
C PHE A 2 -4.49 17.60 1.96
N GLN A 3 -5.56 16.91 2.33
CA GLN A 3 -5.48 15.51 2.71
C GLN A 3 -5.22 14.71 1.43
N HIS A 4 -3.95 14.44 1.12
CA HIS A 4 -3.61 13.57 0.01
C HIS A 4 -4.27 12.20 0.25
N PRO A 5 -5.03 11.64 -0.71
CA PRO A 5 -5.71 10.37 -0.56
C PRO A 5 -4.75 9.17 -0.38
N ASN A 6 -3.44 9.39 -0.46
CA ASN A 6 -2.40 8.38 -0.25
C ASN A 6 -1.83 8.34 1.19
N ALA A 7 -2.26 9.24 2.08
CA ALA A 7 -1.62 9.43 3.39
C ALA A 7 -1.99 8.40 4.48
N ARG A 8 -2.91 7.45 4.25
CA ARG A 8 -3.48 6.63 5.35
C ARG A 8 -3.44 5.13 5.16
N LEU A 9 -2.43 4.61 4.48
CA LEU A 9 -2.17 3.18 4.57
C LEU A 9 -1.39 2.87 5.86
N THR A 10 -1.99 3.18 7.02
CA THR A 10 -1.52 2.72 8.32
C THR A 10 -1.31 1.21 8.25
N PRO A 11 -0.36 0.62 9.01
CA PRO A 11 -0.19 -0.84 9.07
C PRO A 11 -1.52 -1.56 9.34
N PHE A 12 -2.40 -0.92 10.10
CA PHE A 12 -3.76 -1.36 10.37
C PHE A 12 -4.64 -1.41 9.10
N GLY A 13 -4.66 -0.36 8.27
CA GLY A 13 -5.42 -0.35 7.01
C GLY A 13 -4.98 -1.45 6.04
N ARG A 14 -3.68 -1.80 6.03
CA ARG A 14 -3.13 -2.91 5.23
C ARG A 14 -3.63 -4.26 5.75
N ARG A 15 -3.55 -4.47 7.06
CA ARG A 15 -4.04 -5.69 7.71
C ARG A 15 -5.54 -5.86 7.48
N ARG A 16 -6.32 -4.79 7.62
CA ARG A 16 -7.76 -4.80 7.36
C ARG A 16 -8.08 -5.16 5.91
N LEU A 17 -7.35 -4.60 4.94
CA LEU A 17 -7.52 -4.95 3.52
C LEU A 17 -7.25 -6.44 3.26
N VAL A 18 -6.12 -6.96 3.75
CA VAL A 18 -5.75 -8.37 3.55
C VAL A 18 -6.73 -9.30 4.26
N GLY A 19 -7.15 -8.97 5.48
CA GLY A 19 -8.11 -9.75 6.26
C GLY A 19 -9.47 -9.87 5.56
N ARG A 20 -10.07 -8.73 5.19
CA ARG A 20 -11.39 -8.70 4.53
C ARG A 20 -11.41 -9.46 3.19
N VAL A 21 -10.36 -9.31 2.38
CA VAL A 21 -10.25 -10.05 1.11
C VAL A 21 -10.07 -11.55 1.35
N ARG A 22 -9.33 -11.97 2.39
CA ARG A 22 -9.22 -13.38 2.77
C ARG A 22 -10.54 -13.96 3.29
N SER A 23 -11.39 -13.13 3.89
CA SER A 23 -12.76 -13.49 4.29
C SER A 23 -13.74 -13.57 3.12
N GLY A 24 -13.30 -13.34 1.87
CA GLY A 24 -14.13 -13.47 0.66
C GLY A 24 -14.71 -12.16 0.13
N GLU A 25 -14.40 -11.02 0.76
CA GLU A 25 -14.88 -9.73 0.25
C GLU A 25 -14.21 -9.31 -1.06
N ARG A 26 -14.96 -8.61 -1.92
CA ARG A 26 -14.45 -8.13 -3.20
C ARG A 26 -13.36 -7.09 -3.01
N VAL A 27 -12.21 -7.29 -3.66
CA VAL A 27 -11.04 -6.39 -3.61
C VAL A 27 -11.41 -4.94 -3.93
N SER A 28 -12.31 -4.72 -4.89
CA SER A 28 -12.76 -3.38 -5.30
C SER A 28 -13.53 -2.64 -4.20
N ALA A 29 -14.41 -3.34 -3.48
CA ALA A 29 -15.18 -2.76 -2.38
C ALA A 29 -14.24 -2.43 -1.21
N VAL A 30 -13.41 -3.40 -0.81
CA VAL A 30 -12.44 -3.22 0.28
C VAL A 30 -11.45 -2.08 -0.05
N ALA A 31 -11.00 -1.97 -1.30
CA ALA A 31 -10.10 -0.90 -1.73
C ALA A 31 -10.74 0.49 -1.59
N ARG A 32 -12.01 0.63 -1.98
CA ARG A 32 -12.77 1.89 -1.80
C ARG A 32 -12.94 2.23 -0.33
N ASP A 33 -13.29 1.25 0.50
CA ASP A 33 -13.51 1.45 1.94
C ASP A 33 -12.23 1.88 2.68
N VAL A 34 -11.07 1.38 2.28
CA VAL A 34 -9.79 1.75 2.89
C VAL A 34 -9.09 2.92 2.18
N GLY A 35 -9.71 3.48 1.13
CA GLY A 35 -9.20 4.65 0.41
C GLY A 35 -7.96 4.38 -0.44
N VAL A 36 -7.82 3.19 -1.05
CA VAL A 36 -6.71 2.87 -1.96
C VAL A 36 -7.20 2.53 -3.35
N SER A 37 -6.32 2.70 -4.34
CA SER A 37 -6.59 2.21 -5.69
C SER A 37 -6.68 0.67 -5.72
N ARG A 38 -7.45 0.14 -6.68
CA ARG A 38 -7.51 -1.31 -6.96
C ARG A 38 -6.11 -1.89 -7.21
N GLN A 39 -5.27 -1.18 -7.96
CA GLN A 39 -3.91 -1.61 -8.28
C GLN A 39 -3.05 -1.72 -7.01
N THR A 40 -3.15 -0.73 -6.10
CA THR A 40 -2.48 -0.76 -4.80
C THR A 40 -2.97 -1.93 -3.95
N ALA A 41 -4.27 -2.21 -3.94
CA ALA A 41 -4.86 -3.35 -3.25
C ALA A 41 -4.30 -4.69 -3.78
N HIS A 42 -4.28 -4.90 -5.09
CA HIS A 42 -3.73 -6.12 -5.69
C HIS A 42 -2.25 -6.32 -5.37
N LYS A 43 -1.43 -5.26 -5.47
CA LYS A 43 -0.01 -5.31 -5.08
C LYS A 43 0.18 -5.72 -3.61
N ARG A 44 -0.68 -5.23 -2.71
CA ARG A 44 -0.65 -5.60 -1.29
C ARG A 44 -1.02 -7.05 -1.07
N LEU A 45 -2.05 -7.54 -1.74
CA LEU A 45 -2.48 -8.93 -1.66
C LEU A 45 -1.41 -9.88 -2.18
N ALA A 46 -0.77 -9.55 -3.30
CA ALA A 46 0.33 -10.35 -3.85
C ALA A 46 1.48 -10.48 -2.82
N ARG A 47 1.84 -9.39 -2.15
CA ARG A 47 2.86 -9.42 -1.07
C ARG A 47 2.45 -10.25 0.13
N ALA A 48 1.20 -10.11 0.56
CA ALA A 48 0.67 -10.91 1.68
C ALA A 48 0.59 -12.42 1.35
N ARG A 49 0.43 -12.79 0.07
CA ARG A 49 0.55 -14.19 -0.40
C ARG A 49 1.99 -14.69 -0.40
N ALA A 50 2.96 -13.82 -0.68
CA ALA A 50 4.39 -14.11 -0.58
C ALA A 50 4.91 -14.18 0.88
N GLY A 51 4.03 -14.10 1.88
CA GLY A 51 4.42 -14.10 3.30
C GLY A 51 5.03 -12.80 3.79
N GLU A 52 5.06 -11.74 2.97
CA GLU A 52 5.60 -10.46 3.40
C GLU A 52 4.69 -9.81 4.45
N PRO A 53 5.26 -9.30 5.57
CA PRO A 53 4.48 -8.58 6.55
C PRO A 53 3.87 -7.32 5.94
N PRO A 54 2.67 -6.89 6.40
CA PRO A 54 2.03 -5.65 5.98
C PRO A 54 2.73 -4.40 6.54
N SER A 55 4.04 -4.45 6.73
CA SER A 55 4.87 -3.32 7.14
C SER A 55 5.09 -2.34 5.99
N ASP A 56 5.48 -1.11 6.31
CA ASP A 56 6.01 -0.19 5.31
C ASP A 56 7.47 -0.52 5.03
N ARG A 57 7.78 -0.82 3.77
CA ARG A 57 9.17 -0.69 3.34
C ARG A 57 9.47 0.80 3.33
N ARG A 58 10.46 1.23 4.10
CA ARG A 58 11.14 2.50 3.85
C ARG A 58 11.46 2.53 2.35
N SER A 59 11.07 3.61 1.68
CA SER A 59 11.55 3.96 0.33
C SER A 59 13.04 4.33 0.41
N ARG A 60 13.89 3.45 0.94
CA ARG A 60 15.34 3.59 0.88
C ARG A 60 15.79 2.85 -0.37
N PRO A 61 15.92 3.53 -1.52
CA PRO A 61 16.64 2.94 -2.63
C PRO A 61 18.05 2.62 -2.15
N GLY A 62 18.58 1.44 -2.50
CA GLY A 62 19.94 1.01 -2.11
C GLY A 62 21.05 1.92 -2.66
N ARG A 63 20.71 2.84 -3.57
CA ARG A 63 21.53 3.95 -4.02
C ARG A 63 20.68 5.23 -4.07
N PRO A 64 21.16 6.37 -3.56
CA PRO A 64 20.50 7.64 -3.83
C PRO A 64 20.46 7.87 -5.35
N ALA A 65 19.34 8.39 -5.86
CA ALA A 65 19.29 8.92 -7.22
C ALA A 65 20.41 9.96 -7.34
N ARG A 66 21.22 9.87 -8.39
CA ARG A 66 22.29 10.83 -8.68
C ARG A 66 21.61 12.21 -8.73
N LEU A 67 21.89 13.08 -7.76
CA LEU A 67 21.35 14.44 -7.76
C LEU A 67 21.81 15.10 -9.06
N THR A 68 20.87 15.60 -9.85
CA THR A 68 21.19 16.45 -11.00
C THR A 68 21.97 17.66 -10.47
N PRO A 69 23.14 17.99 -11.04
CA PRO A 69 23.89 19.16 -10.59
C PRO A 69 23.03 20.43 -10.76
N PRO A 70 23.09 21.40 -9.83
CA PRO A 70 22.49 22.71 -10.06
C PRO A 70 23.19 23.34 -11.27
N GLY A 71 22.40 23.79 -12.23
CA GLY A 71 22.88 24.59 -13.37
C GLY A 71 23.25 26.00 -12.96
#